data_AF-A0A845AWB7-F1
#
_entry.id   AF-A0A845AWB7-F1
#
_cell.length_a   1.000
_cell.length_b   1.000
_cell.length_c   1.000
_cell.angle_alpha   90.00
_cell.angle_beta   90.00
_cell.angle_gamma   90.00
#
_symmetry.space_group_name_H-M   'P 1'
#
loop_
_entity.id
_entity.type
_entity.pdbx_description
1 polymer ?
#
loop_
_entity_poly.entity_id
_entity_poly.type
_entity_poly.pdbx_seq_one_letter_code
_entity_poly.pdbx_strand_id
1 'polypeptide(L)'
;MPDIECGDDEATNAGRRKAARSSLLLRSAKVICQSGEYYCVIHDVSTDGAGLRFLHAAPPEPRVLLQLANGDTYPIERVWLGKRQAGYRFASPIVLADFVHEPSPYESRPIRLKVSADATVVEGTLAHHARLVDLSCAGAMIDCDARLPIAEHIALEFGGDTPRRAIVCWQDNAQHGVSFHQPMSVEELANTVLSLQPFTIPNPARKRTTTGIIRAA
;
A
#
# COMPACT_ATOMS: atom_id res chain seq x y z
N MET A 1 21.58 -48.04 28.44
CA MET A 1 22.63 -47.01 28.45
C MET A 1 23.77 -47.53 27.61
N PRO A 2 24.05 -46.93 26.44
CA PRO A 2 23.29 -45.87 25.73
C PRO A 2 21.82 -46.25 25.35
N ASP A 3 21.25 -46.29 24.14
CA ASP A 3 21.72 -46.10 22.76
C ASP A 3 20.49 -45.63 21.96
N ILE A 4 20.53 -44.42 21.39
CA ILE A 4 19.49 -43.89 20.48
C ILE A 4 20.20 -43.08 19.41
N GLU A 5 20.19 -43.57 18.17
CA GLU A 5 20.66 -42.80 17.02
C GLU A 5 19.64 -41.72 16.65
N CYS A 6 20.12 -40.50 16.48
CA CYS A 6 19.34 -39.39 15.92
C CYS A 6 19.53 -39.41 14.39
N GLY A 7 18.43 -39.40 13.63
CA GLY A 7 18.45 -39.42 12.18
C GLY A 7 17.52 -38.35 11.62
N ASP A 8 18.11 -37.30 11.04
CA ASP A 8 17.38 -36.12 10.55
C ASP A 8 16.90 -36.28 9.11
N ASP A 9 15.57 -36.23 8.90
CA ASP A 9 14.93 -36.23 7.56
C ASP A 9 14.53 -34.80 7.08
N GLU A 10 15.26 -33.76 7.51
CA GLU A 10 15.14 -32.37 7.02
C GLU A 10 15.83 -32.18 5.63
N ALA A 11 15.36 -32.91 4.60
CA ALA A 11 16.11 -33.08 3.34
C ALA A 11 15.43 -32.65 2.02
N THR A 12 14.44 -31.73 2.01
CA THR A 12 13.81 -31.30 0.73
C THR A 12 13.41 -29.82 0.58
N ASN A 13 14.26 -28.86 0.99
CA ASN A 13 14.05 -27.43 0.66
C ASN A 13 15.32 -26.70 0.13
N ALA A 14 16.09 -27.40 -0.71
CA ALA A 14 17.38 -26.95 -1.25
C ALA A 14 17.32 -26.37 -2.68
N GLY A 15 16.14 -26.08 -3.22
CA GLY A 15 15.95 -25.63 -4.61
C GLY A 15 15.42 -24.20 -4.75
N ARG A 16 16.11 -23.36 -5.55
CA ARG A 16 15.74 -21.98 -5.96
C ARG A 16 16.06 -20.82 -5.00
N ARG A 17 17.23 -20.83 -4.34
CA ARG A 17 17.88 -19.61 -3.81
C ARG A 17 19.11 -19.28 -4.67
N LYS A 18 19.00 -18.40 -5.68
CA LYS A 18 20.12 -18.12 -6.62
C LYS A 18 20.20 -16.68 -7.18
N ALA A 19 19.74 -15.70 -6.41
CA ALA A 19 20.05 -14.28 -6.61
C ALA A 19 20.63 -13.73 -5.29
N ALA A 20 21.72 -12.95 -5.37
CA ALA A 20 22.35 -12.34 -4.21
C ALA A 20 21.59 -11.06 -3.83
N ARG A 21 20.64 -11.18 -2.88
CA ARG A 21 19.98 -10.03 -2.26
C ARG A 21 21.04 -9.12 -1.65
N SER A 22 21.05 -7.86 -2.08
CA SER A 22 22.10 -6.90 -1.75
C SER A 22 21.46 -5.61 -1.22
N SER A 23 21.97 -5.16 -0.07
CA SER A 23 21.38 -4.16 0.83
C SER A 23 20.05 -4.58 1.50
N LEU A 24 20.02 -4.45 2.83
CA LEU A 24 18.78 -4.22 3.57
C LEU A 24 18.39 -2.77 3.31
N LEU A 25 17.26 -2.55 2.67
CA LEU A 25 16.81 -1.23 2.22
C LEU A 25 15.43 -0.95 2.79
N LEU A 26 15.34 -0.16 3.87
CA LEU A 26 14.07 0.24 4.48
C LEU A 26 13.59 1.56 3.88
N ARG A 27 12.78 1.49 2.82
CA ARG A 27 12.20 2.67 2.14
C ARG A 27 10.69 2.57 2.02
N SER A 28 10.02 3.72 2.15
CA SER A 28 8.58 3.90 1.93
C SER A 28 8.24 3.79 0.45
N ALA A 29 7.19 3.04 0.13
CA ALA A 29 6.65 2.91 -1.21
C ALA A 29 5.14 2.59 -1.13
N LYS A 30 4.48 2.45 -2.27
CA LYS A 30 3.12 1.88 -2.32
C LYS A 30 3.00 0.80 -3.39
N VAL A 31 2.07 -0.13 -3.19
CA VAL A 31 1.58 -1.00 -4.27
C VAL A 31 0.27 -0.46 -4.80
N ILE A 32 0.11 -0.50 -6.12
CA ILE A 32 -1.12 -0.16 -6.85
C ILE A 32 -1.74 -1.47 -7.32
N CYS A 33 -2.90 -1.80 -6.74
CA CYS A 33 -3.68 -3.01 -7.00
C CYS A 33 -4.97 -2.67 -7.76
N GLN A 34 -5.71 -3.70 -8.21
CA GLN A 34 -7.08 -3.52 -8.70
C GLN A 34 -8.07 -3.14 -7.59
N SER A 35 -7.73 -3.44 -6.34
CA SER A 35 -8.52 -3.17 -5.13
C SER A 35 -8.27 -1.79 -4.50
N GLY A 36 -7.20 -1.09 -4.89
CA GLY A 36 -6.80 0.19 -4.30
C GLY A 36 -5.28 0.39 -4.29
N GLU A 37 -4.83 1.45 -3.61
CA GLU A 37 -3.42 1.72 -3.33
C GLU A 37 -3.09 1.48 -1.85
N TYR A 38 -1.98 0.79 -1.57
CA TYR A 38 -1.61 0.38 -0.21
C TYR A 38 -0.16 0.71 0.11
N TYR A 39 0.07 1.27 1.31
CA TYR A 39 1.41 1.57 1.80
C TYR A 39 2.23 0.29 2.01
N CYS A 40 3.49 0.32 1.60
CA CYS A 40 4.45 -0.74 1.89
C CYS A 40 5.84 -0.18 2.24
N VAL A 41 6.64 -1.02 2.86
CA VAL A 41 8.05 -0.78 3.14
C VAL A 41 8.83 -1.82 2.36
N ILE A 42 9.64 -1.37 1.40
CA ILE A 42 10.70 -2.21 0.81
C ILE A 42 11.62 -2.62 1.95
N HIS A 43 12.12 -3.85 1.97
CA HIS A 43 13.10 -4.31 2.98
C HIS A 43 14.31 -5.05 2.40
N ASP A 44 14.15 -5.73 1.27
CA ASP A 44 15.27 -6.23 0.46
C ASP A 44 15.01 -5.97 -1.02
N VAL A 45 16.10 -5.89 -1.80
CA VAL A 45 16.05 -5.67 -3.25
C VAL A 45 17.19 -6.42 -3.95
N SER A 46 17.00 -6.65 -5.25
CA SER A 46 17.93 -7.25 -6.20
C SER A 46 17.54 -6.80 -7.61
N THR A 47 18.35 -7.11 -8.63
CA THR A 47 18.03 -6.81 -10.05
C THR A 47 16.71 -7.41 -10.51
N ASP A 48 16.31 -8.55 -9.94
CA ASP A 48 15.21 -9.39 -10.43
C ASP A 48 13.96 -9.31 -9.55
N GLY A 49 14.05 -8.72 -8.36
CA GLY A 49 12.91 -8.67 -7.42
C GLY A 49 13.20 -7.96 -6.10
N ALA A 50 12.12 -7.72 -5.35
CA ALA A 50 12.13 -7.01 -4.07
C ALA A 50 11.24 -7.69 -3.02
N GLY A 51 11.68 -7.64 -1.77
CA GLY A 51 10.89 -7.99 -0.59
C GLY A 51 10.10 -6.78 -0.08
N LEU A 52 8.78 -6.90 0.03
CA LEU A 52 7.89 -5.87 0.58
C LEU A 52 7.31 -6.30 1.93
N ARG A 53 7.19 -5.34 2.85
CA ARG A 53 6.53 -5.45 4.16
C ARG A 53 5.32 -4.51 4.20
N PHE A 54 4.24 -4.95 4.83
CA PHE A 54 2.97 -4.24 4.91
C PHE A 54 2.58 -3.99 6.36
N LEU A 55 1.87 -2.88 6.61
CA LEU A 55 1.35 -2.57 7.94
C LEU A 55 0.06 -3.36 8.23
N HIS A 56 -0.66 -3.80 7.22
CA HIS A 56 -1.76 -4.76 7.32
C HIS A 56 -1.39 -6.07 6.59
N ALA A 57 -2.36 -6.92 6.27
CA ALA A 57 -2.13 -8.07 5.40
C ALA A 57 -1.57 -7.64 4.04
N ALA A 58 -0.71 -8.46 3.40
CA ALA A 58 -0.25 -8.15 2.05
C ALA A 58 -1.40 -8.35 1.03
N PRO A 59 -1.63 -7.42 0.06
CA PRO A 59 -2.71 -7.53 -0.90
C PRO A 59 -2.67 -8.84 -1.72
N PRO A 60 -3.84 -9.45 -2.02
CA PRO A 60 -3.94 -10.80 -2.58
C PRO A 60 -3.66 -10.88 -4.09
N GLU A 61 -3.65 -9.76 -4.80
CA GLU A 61 -3.39 -9.70 -6.24
C GLU A 61 -1.98 -10.24 -6.56
N PRO A 62 -1.82 -11.14 -7.55
CA PRO A 62 -0.51 -11.69 -7.89
C PRO A 62 0.34 -10.75 -8.75
N ARG A 63 -0.27 -9.74 -9.38
CA ARG A 63 0.39 -8.75 -10.25
C ARG A 63 -0.08 -7.36 -9.85
N VAL A 64 0.87 -6.49 -9.50
CA VAL A 64 0.63 -5.13 -9.01
C VAL A 64 1.73 -4.21 -9.55
N LEU A 65 1.60 -2.90 -9.38
CA LEU A 65 2.71 -1.96 -9.62
C LEU A 65 3.30 -1.53 -8.28
N LEU A 66 4.63 -1.54 -8.15
CA LEU A 66 5.34 -0.89 -7.05
C LEU A 66 5.68 0.55 -7.46
N GLN A 67 5.21 1.55 -6.73
CA GLN A 67 5.56 2.95 -6.94
C GLN A 67 6.43 3.47 -5.79
N LEU A 68 7.59 4.03 -6.15
CA LEU A 68 8.56 4.64 -5.23
C LEU A 68 8.17 6.08 -4.85
N ALA A 69 8.89 6.71 -3.94
CA ALA A 69 8.56 8.06 -3.46
C ALA A 69 8.86 9.15 -4.51
N ASN A 70 9.80 8.93 -5.41
CA ASN A 70 10.02 9.79 -6.59
C ASN A 70 8.97 9.60 -7.72
N GLY A 71 8.10 8.59 -7.61
CA GLY A 71 7.07 8.26 -8.61
C GLY A 71 7.44 7.14 -9.60
N ASP A 72 8.69 6.66 -9.60
CA ASP A 72 9.09 5.54 -10.46
C ASP A 72 8.23 4.30 -10.18
N THR A 73 7.76 3.66 -11.25
CA THR A 73 6.69 2.65 -11.17
C THR A 73 7.09 1.36 -11.88
N TYR A 74 7.20 0.28 -11.10
CA TYR A 74 7.74 -1.01 -11.52
C TYR A 74 6.66 -2.10 -11.50
N PRO A 75 6.33 -2.74 -12.65
CA PRO A 75 5.43 -3.89 -12.67
C PRO A 75 6.06 -5.10 -11.96
N ILE A 76 5.34 -5.67 -10.99
CA ILE A 76 5.85 -6.74 -10.13
C ILE A 76 4.86 -7.91 -10.00
N GLU A 77 5.39 -9.13 -9.98
CA GLU A 77 4.63 -10.38 -9.83
C GLU A 77 5.04 -11.13 -8.54
N ARG A 78 4.07 -11.53 -7.72
CA ARG A 78 4.32 -12.12 -6.40
C ARG A 78 4.85 -13.56 -6.53
N VAL A 79 6.01 -13.80 -5.91
CA VAL A 79 6.67 -15.10 -5.83
C VAL A 79 6.25 -15.86 -4.57
N TRP A 80 6.07 -15.17 -3.44
CA TRP A 80 5.59 -15.76 -2.18
C TRP A 80 4.79 -14.77 -1.33
N LEU A 81 3.93 -15.29 -0.46
CA LEU A 81 3.03 -14.53 0.41
C LEU A 81 3.17 -14.98 1.87
N GLY A 82 3.39 -14.03 2.78
CA GLY A 82 3.33 -14.21 4.23
C GLY A 82 2.32 -13.26 4.87
N LYS A 83 2.21 -13.25 6.21
CA LYS A 83 1.14 -12.51 6.93
C LYS A 83 1.17 -10.99 6.70
N ARG A 84 2.31 -10.34 6.91
CA ARG A 84 2.55 -8.88 6.72
C ARG A 84 3.72 -8.62 5.75
N GLN A 85 4.04 -9.59 4.89
CA GLN A 85 5.20 -9.55 3.98
C GLN A 85 4.91 -10.35 2.70
N ALA A 86 5.48 -9.95 1.58
CA ALA A 86 5.47 -10.72 0.34
C ALA A 86 6.72 -10.41 -0.49
N GLY A 87 7.23 -11.41 -1.19
CA GLY A 87 8.36 -11.25 -2.11
C GLY A 87 7.87 -11.25 -3.55
N TYR A 88 8.36 -10.31 -4.35
CA TYR A 88 7.96 -10.12 -5.73
C TYR A 88 9.17 -10.15 -6.67
N ARG A 89 8.90 -10.48 -7.93
CA ARG A 89 9.83 -10.43 -9.07
C ARG A 89 9.42 -9.26 -9.98
N PHE A 90 10.38 -8.49 -10.47
CA PHE A 90 10.12 -7.46 -11.48
C PHE A 90 9.79 -8.09 -12.83
N ALA A 91 8.90 -7.47 -13.61
CA ALA A 91 8.55 -7.95 -14.96
C ALA A 91 9.73 -7.87 -15.95
N SER A 92 10.69 -6.98 -15.68
CA SER A 92 11.97 -6.84 -16.36
C SER A 92 13.06 -6.52 -15.33
N PRO A 93 14.34 -6.91 -15.54
CA PRO A 93 15.43 -6.53 -14.63
C PRO A 93 15.54 -5.01 -14.47
N ILE A 94 15.87 -4.55 -13.26
CA ILE A 94 16.01 -3.13 -12.92
C ILE A 94 17.48 -2.68 -12.85
N VAL A 95 17.73 -1.39 -13.10
CA VAL A 95 18.99 -0.75 -12.72
C VAL A 95 18.96 -0.52 -11.21
N LEU A 96 19.67 -1.37 -10.47
CA LEU A 96 19.65 -1.35 -9.00
C LEU A 96 20.16 -0.02 -8.42
N ALA A 97 21.09 0.66 -9.11
CA ALA A 97 21.58 1.97 -8.67
C ALA A 97 20.46 3.00 -8.64
N ASP A 98 19.71 3.16 -9.73
CA ASP A 98 18.67 4.18 -9.86
C ASP A 98 17.53 3.93 -8.85
N PHE A 99 17.10 2.66 -8.72
CA PHE A 99 16.10 2.23 -7.73
C PHE A 99 16.53 2.51 -6.28
N VAL A 100 17.82 2.36 -5.95
CA VAL A 100 18.33 2.58 -4.58
C VAL A 100 18.54 4.07 -4.27
N HIS A 101 18.83 4.89 -5.29
CA HIS A 101 19.05 6.33 -5.10
C HIS A 101 17.75 7.16 -5.17
N GLU A 102 16.72 6.70 -5.88
CA GLU A 102 15.46 7.45 -6.14
C GLU A 102 15.74 8.89 -6.64
N PRO A 103 16.44 9.06 -7.77
CA PRO A 103 16.76 10.39 -8.29
C PRO A 103 15.48 11.20 -8.52
N SER A 104 15.46 12.42 -7.99
CA SER A 104 14.34 13.36 -8.06
C SER A 104 14.88 14.79 -8.15
N PRO A 105 14.38 15.63 -9.07
CA PRO A 105 14.66 17.08 -9.08
C PRO A 105 13.79 17.84 -8.06
N TYR A 106 12.90 17.15 -7.35
CA TYR A 106 11.98 17.71 -6.35
C TYR A 106 12.27 17.17 -4.95
N GLU A 107 11.93 17.95 -3.92
CA GLU A 107 11.95 17.52 -2.53
C GLU A 107 11.10 16.25 -2.32
N SER A 108 11.57 15.36 -1.43
CA SER A 108 10.87 14.11 -1.11
C SER A 108 9.52 14.39 -0.46
N ARG A 109 8.45 13.86 -1.04
CA ARG A 109 7.07 14.01 -0.54
C ARG A 109 6.63 12.73 0.17
N PRO A 110 5.82 12.82 1.25
CA PRO A 110 5.19 11.64 1.85
C PRO A 110 4.38 10.85 0.82
N ILE A 111 4.39 9.52 0.92
CA ILE A 111 3.59 8.62 0.07
C ILE A 111 2.12 9.03 0.17
N ARG A 112 1.53 9.35 -0.99
CA ARG A 112 0.09 9.58 -1.18
C ARG A 112 -0.56 8.34 -1.76
N LEU A 113 -1.64 7.91 -1.13
CA LEU A 113 -2.48 6.79 -1.52
C LEU A 113 -3.78 7.35 -2.09
N LYS A 114 -4.10 7.01 -3.34
CA LYS A 114 -5.41 7.31 -3.92
C LYS A 114 -6.48 6.49 -3.21
N VAL A 115 -7.60 7.16 -2.94
CA VAL A 115 -8.80 6.63 -2.28
C VAL A 115 -10.03 7.25 -2.94
N SER A 116 -11.22 6.74 -2.64
CA SER A 116 -12.49 7.38 -3.03
C SER A 116 -13.54 7.13 -1.95
N ALA A 117 -13.61 8.01 -0.97
CA ALA A 117 -14.38 7.77 0.27
C ALA A 117 -15.28 8.95 0.69
N ASP A 118 -16.34 8.60 1.41
CA ASP A 118 -17.19 9.48 2.23
C ASP A 118 -16.35 10.46 3.04
N ALA A 119 -16.53 11.78 2.86
CA ALA A 119 -15.94 12.78 3.72
C ALA A 119 -16.93 13.91 4.08
N THR A 120 -16.80 14.44 5.28
CA THR A 120 -17.45 15.70 5.70
C THR A 120 -16.37 16.73 5.99
N VAL A 121 -16.50 17.93 5.43
CA VAL A 121 -15.73 19.10 5.83
C VAL A 121 -16.58 19.94 6.77
N VAL A 122 -16.06 20.22 7.97
CA VAL A 122 -16.67 21.14 8.93
C VAL A 122 -15.88 22.44 8.97
N GLU A 123 -16.53 23.54 8.58
CA GLU A 123 -16.00 24.91 8.58
C GLU A 123 -16.80 25.73 9.61
N GLY A 124 -16.22 25.97 10.79
CA GLY A 124 -16.89 26.66 11.91
C GLY A 124 -18.13 25.92 12.41
N THR A 125 -19.32 26.30 11.92
CA THR A 125 -20.61 25.65 12.19
C THR A 125 -21.30 25.08 10.96
N LEU A 126 -20.67 25.17 9.79
CA LEU A 126 -21.17 24.61 8.54
C LEU A 126 -20.55 23.23 8.30
N ALA A 127 -21.31 22.33 7.70
CA ALA A 127 -20.87 21.01 7.28
C ALA A 127 -21.14 20.83 5.79
N HIS A 128 -20.12 20.42 5.05
CA HIS A 128 -20.15 20.23 3.60
C HIS A 128 -19.80 18.78 3.26
N HIS A 129 -20.57 18.17 2.36
CA HIS A 129 -20.24 16.87 1.81
C HIS A 129 -19.02 17.00 0.89
N ALA A 130 -18.08 16.05 1.01
CA ALA A 130 -16.87 15.99 0.21
C ALA A 130 -16.54 14.54 -0.17
N ARG A 131 -15.64 14.37 -1.13
CA ARG A 131 -15.00 13.09 -1.45
C ARG A 131 -13.53 13.17 -1.06
N LEU A 132 -13.03 12.19 -0.31
CA LEU A 132 -11.59 12.01 -0.10
C LEU A 132 -10.98 11.35 -1.35
N VAL A 133 -9.94 11.96 -1.94
CA VAL A 133 -9.35 11.57 -3.25
C VAL A 133 -7.91 11.07 -3.13
N ASP A 134 -7.08 11.73 -2.30
CA ASP A 134 -5.80 11.19 -1.85
C ASP A 134 -5.61 11.36 -0.34
N LEU A 135 -4.83 10.47 0.27
CA LEU A 135 -4.48 10.52 1.69
C LEU A 135 -3.00 10.19 1.88
N SER A 136 -2.36 10.92 2.79
CA SER A 136 -0.96 10.73 3.21
C SER A 136 -0.80 11.01 4.71
N CYS A 137 0.37 10.74 5.28
CA CYS A 137 0.59 11.02 6.70
C CYS A 137 0.42 12.51 7.06
N ALA A 138 0.75 13.42 6.14
CA ALA A 138 0.79 14.87 6.41
C ALA A 138 -0.50 15.61 6.00
N GLY A 139 -1.39 15.00 5.23
CA GLY A 139 -2.52 15.70 4.62
C GLY A 139 -3.25 14.87 3.57
N ALA A 140 -4.25 15.49 2.95
CA ALA A 140 -5.15 14.86 2.00
C ALA A 140 -5.49 15.80 0.83
N MET A 141 -6.02 15.22 -0.25
CA MET A 141 -6.73 15.92 -1.30
C MET A 141 -8.21 15.53 -1.23
N ILE A 142 -9.08 16.54 -1.20
CA ILE A 142 -10.54 16.38 -1.18
C ILE A 142 -11.17 17.08 -2.40
N ASP A 143 -12.34 16.58 -2.81
CA ASP A 143 -13.21 17.19 -3.82
C ASP A 143 -14.51 17.64 -3.13
N CYS A 144 -14.85 18.93 -3.23
CA CYS A 144 -15.96 19.55 -2.53
C CYS A 144 -16.47 20.81 -3.27
N ASP A 145 -17.77 20.90 -3.53
CA ASP A 145 -18.40 22.06 -4.18
C ASP A 145 -18.38 23.33 -3.32
N ALA A 146 -18.15 23.21 -2.01
CA ALA A 146 -18.00 24.34 -1.10
C ALA A 146 -16.62 25.00 -1.29
N ARG A 147 -16.61 26.33 -1.45
CA ARG A 147 -15.37 27.09 -1.70
C ARG A 147 -14.63 27.39 -0.41
N LEU A 148 -13.77 26.48 0.02
CA LEU A 148 -12.97 26.61 1.24
C LEU A 148 -11.81 27.61 1.03
N PRO A 149 -11.68 28.69 1.81
CA PRO A 149 -10.58 29.65 1.65
C PRO A 149 -9.19 29.03 1.90
N ILE A 150 -8.17 29.48 1.19
CA ILE A 150 -6.78 29.11 1.50
C ILE A 150 -6.42 29.70 2.88
N ALA A 151 -5.69 28.91 3.68
CA ALA A 151 -5.39 29.11 5.10
C ALA A 151 -6.57 28.97 6.07
N GLU A 152 -7.77 28.55 5.61
CA GLU A 152 -8.89 28.27 6.51
C GLU A 152 -8.67 26.99 7.33
N HIS A 153 -9.18 26.97 8.57
CA HIS A 153 -9.07 25.87 9.52
C HIS A 153 -10.34 25.03 9.57
N ILE A 154 -10.27 23.83 9.00
CA ILE A 154 -11.38 22.87 8.93
C ILE A 154 -11.18 21.70 9.91
N ALA A 155 -12.26 20.97 10.20
CA ALA A 155 -12.17 19.57 10.59
C ALA A 155 -12.63 18.69 9.41
N LEU A 156 -11.86 17.65 9.09
CA LEU A 156 -12.15 16.69 8.03
C LEU A 156 -12.50 15.34 8.64
N GLU A 157 -13.72 14.87 8.39
CA GLU A 157 -14.25 13.59 8.86
C GLU A 157 -14.22 12.58 7.71
N PHE A 158 -13.73 11.36 7.95
CA PHE A 158 -13.71 10.26 6.99
C PHE A 158 -13.51 8.92 7.72
N GLY A 159 -13.95 7.82 7.12
CA GLY A 159 -13.75 6.45 7.65
C GLY A 159 -14.49 6.10 8.94
N GLY A 160 -15.23 7.03 9.54
CA GLY A 160 -15.87 6.87 10.85
C GLY A 160 -14.96 7.19 12.05
N ASP A 161 -13.75 7.70 11.79
CA ASP A 161 -12.78 8.11 12.81
C ASP A 161 -13.06 9.53 13.34
N THR A 162 -12.37 9.91 14.43
CA THR A 162 -12.40 11.26 15.01
C THR A 162 -12.08 12.36 13.96
N PRO A 163 -12.82 13.49 13.92
CA PRO A 163 -12.59 14.58 12.98
C PRO A 163 -11.14 15.12 13.02
N ARG A 164 -10.47 15.15 11.87
CA ARG A 164 -9.06 15.57 11.79
C ARG A 164 -8.94 17.05 11.44
N ARG A 165 -8.40 17.85 12.37
CA ARG A 165 -8.15 19.28 12.14
C ARG A 165 -7.07 19.49 11.07
N ALA A 166 -7.37 20.33 10.09
CA ALA A 166 -6.52 20.61 8.95
C ALA A 166 -6.58 22.09 8.56
N ILE A 167 -5.58 22.54 7.79
CA ILE A 167 -5.54 23.85 7.15
C ILE A 167 -5.56 23.68 5.63
N VAL A 168 -6.35 24.49 4.93
CA VAL A 168 -6.41 24.48 3.45
C VAL A 168 -5.14 25.11 2.88
N CYS A 169 -4.38 24.36 2.10
CA CYS A 169 -3.09 24.82 1.53
C CYS A 169 -3.23 25.32 0.09
N TRP A 170 -4.16 24.77 -0.69
CA TRP A 170 -4.46 25.20 -2.06
C TRP A 170 -5.89 24.82 -2.44
N GLN A 171 -6.44 25.51 -3.45
CA GLN A 171 -7.71 25.19 -4.11
C GLN A 171 -7.52 25.23 -5.63
N ASP A 172 -8.15 24.30 -6.35
CA ASP A 172 -8.29 24.27 -7.81
C ASP A 172 -9.68 23.75 -8.15
N ASN A 173 -10.56 24.65 -8.62
CA ASN A 173 -12.00 24.39 -8.81
C ASN A 173 -12.65 23.80 -7.53
N ALA A 174 -13.18 22.58 -7.56
CA ALA A 174 -13.72 21.88 -6.39
C ALA A 174 -12.65 21.13 -5.56
N GLN A 175 -11.42 21.00 -6.08
CA GLN A 175 -10.37 20.25 -5.40
C GLN A 175 -9.61 21.14 -4.43
N HIS A 176 -9.47 20.66 -3.20
CA HIS A 176 -8.79 21.36 -2.12
C HIS A 176 -7.74 20.43 -1.51
N GLY A 177 -6.50 20.91 -1.40
CA GLY A 177 -5.42 20.20 -0.70
C GLY A 177 -5.27 20.72 0.71
N VAL A 178 -5.30 19.82 1.70
CA VAL A 178 -5.33 20.17 3.12
C VAL A 178 -4.16 19.51 3.87
N SER A 179 -3.51 20.26 4.75
CA SER A 179 -2.43 19.78 5.62
C SER A 179 -2.97 19.56 7.03
N PHE A 180 -2.68 18.41 7.63
CA PHE A 180 -3.19 18.07 8.97
C PHE A 180 -2.39 18.81 10.06
N HIS A 181 -3.09 19.36 11.05
CA HIS A 181 -2.44 20.00 12.22
C HIS A 181 -1.61 18.99 13.02
N GLN A 182 -2.04 17.73 13.01
CA GLN A 182 -1.33 16.59 13.57
C GLN A 182 -1.21 15.53 12.47
N PRO A 183 0.00 15.29 11.93
CA PRO A 183 0.25 14.21 11.00
C PRO A 183 -0.13 12.84 11.60
N MET A 184 -0.66 11.97 10.73
CA MET A 184 -0.93 10.56 11.02
C MET A 184 0.39 9.78 11.15
N SER A 185 0.38 8.72 11.94
CA SER A 185 1.44 7.70 11.86
C SER A 185 1.32 6.87 10.57
N VAL A 186 2.40 6.19 10.17
CA VAL A 186 2.39 5.28 9.01
C VAL A 186 1.47 4.07 9.21
N GLU A 187 1.33 3.57 10.44
CA GLU A 187 0.43 2.46 10.76
C GLU A 187 -1.05 2.91 10.79
N GLU A 188 -1.32 4.12 11.27
CA GLU A 188 -2.62 4.79 11.18
C GLU A 188 -3.04 4.99 9.72
N LEU A 189 -2.18 5.61 8.88
CA LEU A 189 -2.42 5.80 7.44
C LEU A 189 -2.78 4.47 6.75
N ALA A 190 -1.97 3.44 6.96
CA ALA A 190 -2.17 2.15 6.30
C ALA A 190 -3.46 1.45 6.74
N ASN A 191 -3.81 1.51 8.03
CA ASN A 191 -5.04 0.91 8.53
C ASN A 191 -6.28 1.70 8.11
N THR A 192 -6.27 3.04 8.17
CA THR A 192 -7.37 3.87 7.68
C THR A 192 -7.59 3.63 6.18
N VAL A 193 -6.55 3.61 5.35
CA VAL A 193 -6.71 3.31 3.91
C VAL A 193 -7.24 1.90 3.67
N LEU A 194 -6.83 0.89 4.44
CA LEU A 194 -7.44 -0.45 4.32
C LEU A 194 -8.94 -0.45 4.68
N SER A 195 -9.35 0.32 5.69
CA SER A 195 -10.78 0.47 6.04
C SER A 195 -11.57 1.18 4.95
N LEU A 196 -10.97 2.16 4.26
CA LEU A 196 -11.60 2.90 3.16
C LEU A 196 -11.67 2.11 1.84
N GLN A 197 -10.66 1.30 1.54
CA GLN A 197 -10.62 0.41 0.36
C GLN A 197 -10.17 -1.01 0.75
N PRO A 198 -11.10 -1.84 1.28
CA PRO A 198 -10.78 -3.19 1.75
C PRO A 198 -10.68 -4.22 0.61
N PHE A 199 -9.57 -4.99 0.57
CA PHE A 199 -9.44 -6.15 -0.32
C PHE A 199 -9.92 -7.45 0.34
N THR A 200 -10.48 -8.36 -0.46
CA THR A 200 -10.88 -9.71 0.01
C THR A 200 -9.70 -10.68 -0.05
N ILE A 201 -9.18 -11.11 1.10
CA ILE A 201 -8.16 -12.18 1.16
C ILE A 201 -8.81 -13.52 0.74
N PRO A 202 -8.32 -14.20 -0.33
CA PRO A 202 -8.88 -15.48 -0.76
C PRO A 202 -8.72 -16.55 0.32
N ASN A 203 -9.85 -17.13 0.76
CA ASN A 203 -9.83 -18.24 1.71
C ASN A 203 -9.19 -19.50 1.06
N PRO A 204 -8.07 -20.02 1.58
CA PRO A 204 -7.35 -21.15 0.97
C PRO A 204 -8.15 -22.47 1.00
N ALA A 205 -9.22 -22.57 1.78
CA ALA A 205 -10.02 -23.78 1.90
C ALA A 205 -10.93 -24.06 0.68
N ARG A 206 -11.25 -23.06 -0.16
CA ARG A 206 -12.26 -23.22 -1.23
C ARG A 206 -11.69 -23.86 -2.51
N LYS A 207 -11.27 -25.13 -2.41
CA LYS A 207 -11.06 -25.98 -3.59
C LYS A 207 -12.32 -25.99 -4.45
N ARG A 208 -12.18 -25.68 -5.74
CA ARG A 208 -13.29 -25.75 -6.71
C ARG A 208 -13.57 -27.22 -7.04
N THR A 209 -14.58 -27.81 -6.38
CA THR A 209 -15.08 -29.14 -6.72
C THR A 209 -15.82 -29.08 -8.06
N THR A 210 -15.09 -29.22 -9.17
CA THR A 210 -15.68 -29.46 -10.49
C THR A 210 -16.17 -30.91 -10.55
N THR A 211 -17.37 -31.17 -10.01
CA THR A 211 -18.07 -32.44 -10.25
C THR A 211 -18.43 -32.52 -11.72
N GLY A 212 -17.70 -33.33 -12.48
CA GLY A 212 -18.00 -33.58 -13.89
C GLY A 212 -19.29 -34.38 -14.02
N ILE A 213 -20.31 -33.80 -14.65
CA ILE A 213 -21.50 -34.55 -15.07
C ILE A 213 -21.17 -35.19 -16.42
N ILE A 214 -20.74 -36.46 -16.38
CA ILE A 214 -20.72 -37.30 -17.57
C ILE A 214 -22.17 -37.66 -17.90
N ARG A 215 -22.70 -37.14 -19.01
CA ARG A 215 -23.86 -37.74 -19.67
C ARG A 215 -23.35 -38.71 -20.73
N ALA A 216 -23.75 -39.97 -20.61
CA ALA A 216 -23.56 -41.00 -21.62
C ALA A 216 -24.93 -41.51 -22.06
N ALA A 217 -25.10 -41.69 -23.37
CA ALA A 217 -26.28 -42.22 -24.05
C ALA A 217 -27.63 -41.65 -23.59
#